data_AF-A0ABD3NJN0-F1
#
_entry.id   AF-A0ABD3NJN0-F1
#
_cell.length_a   1.000
_cell.length_b   1.000
_cell.length_c   1.000
_cell.angle_alpha   90.00
_cell.angle_beta   90.00
_cell.angle_gamma   90.00
#
_symmetry.space_group_name_H-M   'P 1'
#
loop_
_entity.id
_entity.type
_entity.pdbx_description
1 polymer ?
#
loop_
_entity_poly.entity_id
_entity_poly.type
_entity_poly.pdbx_seq_one_letter_code
_entity_poly.pdbx_strand_id
1 'polypeptide(L)'
;MSTERTGLTLEEKQEANERQLAELEFIKSAYIPGEAWPIAGGINGRRSVGRLLQLPVNISCVNKSEHAVTIEMIMQMPPAYPIQKDSCLGITASLLHSPANPPFIRKAALNALSPLVGACQTAACDFAEAHDGGEAVWHVLNRADEWIDDVWLDILKKQEKQSIAKSLNVSSSDQISRAATLGRRCIYSHHIIASSKRKALASLASEYDLGGYVKIGWPGIIIVEGCETSCVSFVDEIKSWRWQYLSVRFEEQTEISDGEDIDSRRLLPHAFMELGEDDMSRLARYCRDNGLEHMLLACLKISDGRQSVNECEAATDIKVHQNSPHQHHFSYAALIHVDHMNDRKGYQTWLRKQCGSTGCCLFITHCFSSTSSFRPMIYVALIGDKTGVKEVLKKWRISRVDVDSKKKPCLERMMNVLVEGEFQNNTQKTLEEIASLSSQVLSDEHTCSLEEFQKKIGAIFGDEWASAVRTTTP
;
A
#
# COMPACT_ATOMS: atom_id res chain seq x y z
N MET A 1 -6.79 -25.48 -45.60
CA MET A 1 -6.55 -24.01 -45.64
C MET A 1 -7.76 -23.35 -44.99
N SER A 2 -7.74 -23.21 -43.67
CA SER A 2 -8.80 -22.60 -42.87
C SER A 2 -8.47 -21.12 -42.68
N THR A 3 -9.05 -20.28 -43.53
CA THR A 3 -8.96 -18.82 -43.38
C THR A 3 -9.81 -18.37 -42.20
N GLU A 4 -9.17 -17.91 -41.12
CA GLU A 4 -9.80 -17.25 -39.99
C GLU A 4 -10.63 -16.05 -40.48
N ARG A 5 -11.97 -16.13 -40.34
CA ARG A 5 -12.89 -15.00 -40.59
C ARG A 5 -12.75 -14.00 -39.44
N THR A 6 -11.99 -12.93 -39.65
CA THR A 6 -11.69 -11.94 -38.59
C THR A 6 -12.74 -10.83 -38.41
N GLY A 7 -13.91 -10.91 -39.05
CA GLY A 7 -14.98 -9.93 -38.85
C GLY A 7 -16.37 -10.41 -39.19
N LEU A 8 -17.36 -9.94 -38.42
CA LEU A 8 -18.78 -10.12 -38.70
C LEU A 8 -19.21 -9.32 -39.93
N THR A 9 -20.03 -9.94 -40.77
CA THR A 9 -20.80 -9.30 -41.84
C THR A 9 -21.82 -8.30 -41.26
N LEU A 10 -22.41 -7.46 -42.11
CA LEU A 10 -23.44 -6.51 -41.66
C LEU A 10 -24.69 -7.24 -41.14
N GLU A 11 -25.08 -8.32 -41.80
CA GLU A 11 -26.20 -9.18 -41.40
C GLU A 11 -25.92 -9.85 -40.04
N GLU A 12 -24.74 -10.46 -39.86
CA GLU A 12 -24.35 -11.06 -38.57
C GLU A 12 -24.26 -10.03 -37.44
N LYS A 13 -23.87 -8.77 -37.73
CA LYS A 13 -23.90 -7.68 -36.73
C LYS A 13 -25.32 -7.30 -36.33
N GLN A 14 -26.25 -7.29 -37.28
CA GLN A 14 -27.65 -7.01 -36.98
C GLN A 14 -28.27 -8.14 -36.18
N GLU A 15 -28.04 -9.39 -36.58
CA GLU A 15 -28.50 -10.57 -35.85
C GLU A 15 -27.93 -10.62 -34.43
N ALA A 16 -26.62 -10.39 -34.27
CA ALA A 16 -25.99 -10.31 -32.95
C ALA A 16 -26.65 -9.23 -32.08
N ASN A 17 -26.99 -8.09 -32.67
CA ASN A 17 -27.63 -6.99 -31.96
C ASN A 17 -29.03 -7.38 -31.48
N GLU A 18 -29.85 -7.97 -32.34
CA GLU A 18 -31.21 -8.41 -32.05
C GLU A 18 -31.22 -9.50 -30.95
N ARG A 19 -30.35 -10.51 -31.06
CA ARG A 19 -30.26 -11.61 -30.09
C ARG A 19 -29.75 -11.17 -28.72
N GLN A 20 -28.75 -10.28 -28.68
CA GLN A 20 -28.32 -9.67 -27.42
C GLN A 20 -29.44 -8.86 -26.76
N LEU A 21 -30.24 -8.12 -27.54
CA LEU A 21 -31.39 -7.38 -26.99
C LEU A 21 -32.44 -8.33 -26.42
N ALA A 22 -32.70 -9.45 -27.09
CA ALA A 22 -33.61 -10.49 -26.61
C ALA A 22 -33.16 -11.06 -25.25
N GLU A 23 -31.86 -11.31 -25.04
CA GLU A 23 -31.37 -11.74 -23.72
C GLU A 23 -31.55 -10.65 -22.64
N LEU A 24 -31.29 -9.37 -22.97
CA LEU A 24 -31.53 -8.29 -22.00
C LEU A 24 -33.02 -8.15 -21.66
N GLU A 25 -33.91 -8.36 -22.62
CA GLU A 25 -35.36 -8.35 -22.41
C GLU A 25 -35.81 -9.54 -21.56
N PHE A 26 -35.27 -10.73 -21.84
CA PHE A 26 -35.46 -11.91 -21.00
C PHE A 26 -35.10 -11.60 -19.55
N ILE A 27 -33.93 -11.02 -19.28
CA ILE A 27 -33.51 -10.67 -17.91
C ILE A 27 -34.50 -9.71 -17.24
N LYS A 28 -34.95 -8.65 -17.94
CA LYS A 28 -35.93 -7.70 -17.39
C LYS A 28 -37.27 -8.35 -17.04
N SER A 29 -37.65 -9.39 -17.79
CA SER A 29 -38.93 -10.08 -17.61
C SER A 29 -38.88 -11.19 -16.57
N ALA A 30 -37.75 -11.88 -16.46
CA ALA A 30 -37.59 -13.08 -15.64
C ALA A 30 -37.08 -12.77 -14.22
N TYR A 31 -36.36 -11.67 -14.03
CA TYR A 31 -35.70 -11.34 -12.77
C TYR A 31 -36.08 -9.97 -12.25
N ILE A 32 -36.12 -9.83 -10.92
CA ILE A 32 -36.28 -8.53 -10.28
C ILE A 32 -34.97 -7.72 -10.34
N PRO A 33 -35.02 -6.37 -10.37
CA PRO A 33 -33.81 -5.54 -10.50
C PRO A 33 -32.76 -5.71 -9.39
N GLY A 34 -33.13 -6.28 -8.24
CA GLY A 34 -32.20 -6.61 -7.15
C GLY A 34 -31.55 -7.99 -7.27
N GLU A 35 -31.91 -8.78 -8.27
CA GLU A 35 -31.46 -10.16 -8.46
C GLU A 35 -30.64 -10.30 -9.75
N ALA A 36 -31.19 -9.88 -10.89
CA ALA A 36 -30.45 -9.72 -12.13
C ALA A 36 -31.00 -8.55 -12.94
N TRP A 37 -30.13 -7.82 -13.63
CA TRP A 37 -30.54 -6.63 -14.38
C TRP A 37 -29.61 -6.36 -15.57
N PRO A 38 -30.13 -5.76 -16.65
CA PRO A 38 -29.29 -5.20 -17.70
C PRO A 38 -28.61 -3.91 -17.22
N ILE A 39 -27.32 -3.77 -17.48
CA ILE A 39 -26.54 -2.58 -17.10
C ILE A 39 -26.79 -1.47 -18.13
N ALA A 40 -27.40 -0.37 -17.68
CA ALA A 40 -27.72 0.78 -18.53
C ALA A 40 -26.43 1.41 -19.12
N GLY A 41 -26.42 1.63 -20.44
CA GLY A 41 -25.26 2.17 -21.16
C GLY A 41 -24.12 1.17 -21.39
N GLY A 42 -24.21 -0.03 -20.79
CA GLY A 42 -23.20 -1.06 -20.91
C GLY A 42 -21.86 -0.70 -20.25
N ILE A 43 -20.90 -1.61 -20.33
CA ILE A 43 -19.53 -1.40 -19.85
C ILE A 43 -18.63 -1.29 -21.08
N ASN A 44 -17.87 -0.19 -21.19
CA ASN A 44 -17.03 0.11 -22.35
C ASN A 44 -17.80 0.05 -23.69
N GLY A 45 -19.07 0.49 -23.69
CA GLY A 45 -19.93 0.46 -24.88
C GLY A 45 -20.47 -0.93 -25.26
N ARG A 46 -20.25 -1.95 -24.42
CA ARG A 46 -20.76 -3.31 -24.63
C ARG A 46 -21.92 -3.60 -23.69
N ARG A 47 -22.94 -4.29 -24.19
CA ARG A 47 -24.08 -4.72 -23.37
C ARG A 47 -23.61 -5.64 -22.26
N SER A 48 -24.24 -5.55 -21.11
CA SER A 48 -23.85 -6.33 -19.95
C SER A 48 -25.06 -6.61 -19.05
N VAL A 49 -25.01 -7.74 -18.36
CA VAL A 49 -25.99 -8.17 -17.36
C VAL A 49 -25.29 -8.25 -16.02
N GLY A 50 -25.86 -7.61 -15.01
CA GLY A 50 -25.47 -7.77 -13.61
C GLY A 50 -26.33 -8.84 -12.93
N ARG A 51 -25.73 -9.59 -12.00
CA ARG A 51 -26.35 -10.62 -11.18
C ARG A 51 -25.87 -10.45 -9.74
N LEU A 52 -26.80 -10.41 -8.80
CA LEU A 52 -26.51 -10.44 -7.37
C LEU A 52 -26.63 -11.87 -6.86
N LEU A 53 -25.55 -12.42 -6.32
CA LEU A 53 -25.49 -13.77 -5.78
C LEU A 53 -25.45 -13.74 -4.26
N GLN A 54 -26.30 -14.55 -3.63
CA GLN A 54 -26.35 -14.71 -2.17
C GLN A 54 -25.79 -16.09 -1.79
N LEU A 55 -24.62 -16.08 -1.18
CA LEU A 55 -23.89 -17.28 -0.78
C LEU A 55 -24.22 -17.58 0.69
N PRO A 56 -24.89 -18.70 1.00
CA PRO A 56 -25.39 -18.97 2.33
C PRO A 56 -24.27 -19.22 3.34
N VAL A 57 -24.39 -18.66 4.54
CA VAL A 57 -23.47 -18.88 5.66
C VAL A 57 -24.24 -19.57 6.78
N ASN A 58 -24.05 -20.88 6.92
CA ASN A 58 -24.77 -21.67 7.92
C ASN A 58 -23.86 -21.94 9.14
N ILE A 59 -23.62 -20.90 9.93
CA ILE A 59 -22.79 -20.98 11.15
C ILE A 59 -23.63 -20.49 12.35
N SER A 60 -23.66 -21.29 13.42
CA SER A 60 -24.51 -21.11 14.60
C SER A 60 -24.24 -19.84 15.43
N CYS A 61 -23.29 -19.00 15.03
CA CYS A 61 -22.84 -17.81 15.77
C CYS A 61 -23.12 -16.47 15.06
N VAL A 62 -23.82 -16.47 13.92
CA VAL A 62 -24.11 -15.24 13.15
C VAL A 62 -25.51 -14.73 13.48
N ASN A 63 -25.65 -13.42 13.74
CA ASN A 63 -26.94 -12.77 14.00
C ASN A 63 -27.90 -12.89 12.82
N LYS A 64 -29.21 -12.91 13.10
CA LYS A 64 -30.30 -13.17 12.12
C LYS A 64 -30.33 -12.29 10.87
N SER A 65 -29.61 -11.17 10.86
CA SER A 65 -29.59 -10.17 9.79
C SER A 65 -28.41 -10.29 8.81
N GLU A 66 -27.41 -11.12 9.07
CA GLU A 66 -26.16 -11.19 8.27
C GLU A 66 -25.81 -12.64 7.84
N HIS A 67 -26.78 -13.38 7.31
CA HIS A 67 -26.59 -14.81 7.02
C HIS A 67 -26.00 -15.15 5.64
N ALA A 68 -25.58 -14.17 4.85
CA ALA A 68 -25.11 -14.41 3.49
C ALA A 68 -23.95 -13.52 3.09
N VAL A 69 -23.06 -14.08 2.28
CA VAL A 69 -22.07 -13.35 1.50
C VAL A 69 -22.75 -12.88 0.22
N THR A 70 -22.58 -11.61 -0.16
CA THR A 70 -23.16 -11.04 -1.37
C THR A 70 -22.08 -10.74 -2.40
N ILE A 71 -22.21 -11.34 -3.58
CA ILE A 71 -21.30 -11.15 -4.73
C ILE A 71 -22.06 -10.50 -5.88
N GLU A 72 -21.46 -9.50 -6.52
CA GLU A 72 -21.91 -8.99 -7.80
C GLU A 72 -21.14 -9.69 -8.91
N MET A 73 -21.86 -10.35 -9.82
CA MET A 73 -21.33 -10.94 -11.04
C MET A 73 -21.80 -10.13 -12.24
N ILE A 74 -20.89 -9.85 -13.17
CA ILE A 74 -21.17 -9.11 -14.39
C ILE A 74 -20.81 -9.98 -15.60
N MET A 75 -21.76 -10.11 -16.53
CA MET A 75 -21.61 -10.79 -17.81
C MET A 75 -21.60 -9.75 -18.91
N GLN A 76 -20.46 -9.55 -19.56
CA GLN A 76 -20.29 -8.61 -20.67
C GLN A 76 -20.41 -9.37 -22.00
N MET A 77 -21.24 -8.85 -22.92
CA MET A 77 -21.45 -9.41 -24.26
C MET A 77 -20.44 -8.80 -25.25
N PRO A 78 -19.47 -9.57 -25.78
CA PRO A 78 -18.60 -9.08 -26.85
C PRO A 78 -19.38 -8.77 -28.15
N PRO A 79 -18.78 -8.03 -29.10
CA PRO A 79 -19.46 -7.65 -30.35
C PRO A 79 -19.91 -8.82 -31.22
N ALA A 80 -19.22 -9.96 -31.17
CA ALA A 80 -19.52 -11.14 -31.99
C ALA A 80 -20.34 -12.22 -31.26
N TYR A 81 -20.68 -11.99 -29.99
CA TYR A 81 -21.62 -12.81 -29.24
C TYR A 81 -23.06 -12.45 -29.64
N PRO A 82 -24.01 -13.40 -29.72
CA PRO A 82 -23.86 -14.85 -29.57
C PRO A 82 -23.51 -15.58 -30.88
N ILE A 83 -23.12 -14.88 -31.95
CA ILE A 83 -22.98 -15.47 -33.30
C ILE A 83 -21.74 -16.37 -33.43
N GLN A 84 -20.60 -15.94 -32.91
CA GLN A 84 -19.35 -16.70 -33.02
C GLN A 84 -19.07 -17.48 -31.74
N LYS A 85 -18.80 -18.78 -31.87
CA LYS A 85 -18.42 -19.64 -30.73
C LYS A 85 -17.18 -19.15 -29.96
N ASP A 86 -16.22 -18.52 -30.64
CA ASP A 86 -15.00 -18.00 -30.00
C ASP A 86 -15.25 -16.67 -29.25
N SER A 87 -16.46 -16.11 -29.34
CA SER A 87 -16.84 -14.86 -28.71
C SER A 87 -17.77 -15.09 -27.51
N CYS A 88 -17.23 -15.69 -26.45
CA CYS A 88 -17.97 -16.03 -25.24
C CYS A 88 -18.21 -14.82 -24.31
N LEU A 89 -19.16 -14.95 -23.39
CA LEU A 89 -19.43 -13.93 -22.37
C LEU A 89 -18.20 -13.62 -21.52
N GLY A 90 -17.86 -12.35 -21.38
CA GLY A 90 -16.83 -11.89 -20.46
C GLY A 90 -17.39 -11.81 -19.04
N ILE A 91 -16.96 -12.72 -18.16
CA ILE A 91 -17.48 -12.79 -16.79
C ILE A 91 -16.49 -12.20 -15.80
N THR A 92 -16.98 -11.33 -14.92
CA THR A 92 -16.26 -10.80 -13.77
C THR A 92 -17.11 -10.89 -12.51
N ALA A 93 -16.48 -10.97 -11.34
CA ALA A 93 -17.18 -10.97 -10.07
C ALA A 93 -16.45 -10.12 -9.02
N SER A 94 -17.20 -9.46 -8.14
CA SER A 94 -16.69 -8.65 -7.04
C SER A 94 -17.47 -8.93 -5.76
N LEU A 95 -16.77 -8.88 -4.62
CA LEU A 95 -17.40 -9.04 -3.31
C LEU A 95 -18.05 -7.72 -2.89
N LEU A 96 -19.36 -7.71 -2.66
CA LEU A 96 -20.09 -6.54 -2.17
C LEU A 96 -20.23 -6.53 -0.65
N HIS A 97 -20.60 -7.68 -0.07
CA HIS A 97 -20.81 -7.81 1.37
C HIS A 97 -20.37 -9.19 1.85
N SER A 98 -19.85 -9.24 3.07
CA SER A 98 -19.53 -10.47 3.79
C SER A 98 -19.74 -10.24 5.27
N PRO A 99 -20.28 -11.21 6.03
CA PRO A 99 -20.32 -11.12 7.49
C PRO A 99 -18.92 -10.89 8.05
N ALA A 100 -18.80 -9.97 9.02
CA ALA A 100 -17.52 -9.62 9.62
C ALA A 100 -16.98 -10.73 10.53
N ASN A 101 -17.88 -11.50 11.15
CA ASN A 101 -17.55 -12.58 12.06
C ASN A 101 -18.30 -13.88 11.71
N PRO A 102 -17.61 -15.03 11.70
CA PRO A 102 -16.16 -15.20 11.83
C PRO A 102 -15.36 -14.71 10.58
N PRO A 103 -14.12 -14.22 10.78
CA PRO A 103 -13.28 -13.59 9.74
C PRO A 103 -12.93 -14.51 8.56
N PHE A 104 -12.96 -15.83 8.77
CA PHE A 104 -12.70 -16.78 7.69
C PHE A 104 -13.78 -16.76 6.61
N ILE A 105 -15.00 -16.26 6.88
CA ILE A 105 -16.07 -16.17 5.89
C ILE A 105 -15.67 -15.22 4.76
N ARG A 106 -15.18 -14.02 5.11
CA ARG A 106 -14.72 -13.05 4.12
C ARG A 106 -13.57 -13.62 3.29
N LYS A 107 -12.63 -14.31 3.94
CA LYS A 107 -11.54 -15.01 3.24
C LYS A 107 -12.07 -16.10 2.31
N ALA A 108 -13.07 -16.87 2.73
CA ALA A 108 -13.75 -17.84 1.89
C ALA A 108 -14.39 -17.18 0.68
N ALA A 109 -15.08 -16.05 0.88
CA ALA A 109 -15.71 -15.28 -0.19
C ALA A 109 -14.70 -14.78 -1.23
N LEU A 110 -13.57 -14.21 -0.79
CA LEU A 110 -12.51 -13.78 -1.70
C LEU A 110 -11.88 -14.95 -2.47
N ASN A 111 -11.67 -16.08 -1.80
CA ASN A 111 -11.16 -17.30 -2.43
C ASN A 111 -12.17 -17.94 -3.40
N ALA A 112 -13.47 -17.69 -3.22
CA ALA A 112 -14.55 -18.18 -4.07
C ALA A 112 -14.67 -17.43 -5.40
N LEU A 113 -14.24 -16.16 -5.48
CA LEU A 113 -14.43 -15.33 -6.68
C LEU A 113 -13.79 -15.95 -7.93
N SER A 114 -12.53 -16.37 -7.86
CA SER A 114 -11.81 -16.91 -9.03
C SER A 114 -12.38 -18.26 -9.50
N PRO A 115 -12.63 -19.26 -8.63
CA PRO A 115 -13.29 -20.50 -9.02
C PRO A 115 -14.71 -20.32 -9.57
N LEU A 116 -15.51 -19.40 -8.99
CA LEU A 116 -16.85 -19.07 -9.49
C LEU A 116 -16.77 -18.48 -10.91
N VAL A 117 -15.94 -17.46 -11.11
CA VAL A 117 -15.73 -16.85 -12.44
C VAL A 117 -15.25 -17.90 -13.45
N GLY A 118 -14.30 -18.75 -13.06
CA GLY A 118 -13.82 -19.83 -13.91
C GLY A 118 -14.93 -20.81 -14.31
N ALA A 119 -15.74 -21.28 -13.36
CA ALA A 119 -16.85 -22.19 -13.64
C ALA A 119 -17.89 -21.58 -14.60
N CYS A 120 -18.24 -20.31 -14.39
CA CYS A 120 -19.15 -19.58 -15.26
C CYS A 120 -18.55 -19.35 -16.67
N GLN A 121 -17.25 -19.05 -16.76
CA GLN A 121 -16.56 -18.87 -18.04
C GLN A 121 -16.52 -20.18 -18.84
N THR A 122 -16.20 -21.30 -18.17
CA THR A 122 -16.25 -22.61 -18.80
C THR A 122 -17.65 -22.94 -19.32
N ALA A 123 -18.70 -22.72 -18.52
CA ALA A 123 -20.08 -22.96 -18.98
C ALA A 123 -20.46 -22.09 -20.19
N ALA A 124 -20.04 -20.83 -20.23
CA ALA A 124 -20.26 -19.97 -21.39
C ALA A 124 -19.56 -20.52 -22.66
N CYS A 125 -18.32 -20.97 -22.53
CA CYS A 125 -17.54 -21.54 -23.62
C CYS A 125 -18.09 -22.88 -24.11
N ASP A 126 -18.38 -23.80 -23.18
CA ASP A 126 -18.90 -25.13 -23.51
C ASP A 126 -20.27 -25.04 -24.20
N PHE A 127 -21.12 -24.12 -23.75
CA PHE A 127 -22.40 -23.86 -24.40
C PHE A 127 -22.23 -23.32 -25.81
N ALA A 128 -21.35 -22.33 -25.98
CA ALA A 128 -21.06 -21.74 -27.28
C ALA A 128 -20.43 -22.77 -28.23
N GLU A 129 -19.58 -23.67 -27.74
CA GLU A 129 -18.99 -24.73 -28.55
C GLU A 129 -20.03 -25.78 -28.97
N ALA A 130 -20.91 -26.19 -28.05
CA ALA A 130 -21.95 -27.18 -28.31
C ALA A 130 -23.02 -26.71 -29.33
N HIS A 131 -23.27 -25.40 -29.41
CA HIS A 131 -24.31 -24.81 -30.26
C HIS A 131 -23.75 -23.95 -31.40
N ASP A 132 -22.43 -23.96 -31.62
CA ASP A 132 -21.71 -23.14 -32.62
C ASP A 132 -22.01 -21.63 -32.49
N GLY A 133 -22.01 -21.14 -31.24
CA GLY A 133 -22.56 -19.85 -30.81
C GLY A 133 -23.71 -20.06 -29.82
N GLY A 134 -24.53 -19.04 -29.56
CA GLY A 134 -25.77 -19.14 -28.78
C GLY A 134 -25.90 -18.20 -27.57
N GLU A 135 -27.14 -17.94 -27.17
CA GLU A 135 -27.50 -17.16 -25.99
C GLU A 135 -27.17 -17.92 -24.70
N ALA A 136 -26.01 -17.62 -24.11
CA ALA A 136 -25.47 -18.29 -22.93
C ALA A 136 -25.79 -17.59 -21.60
N VAL A 137 -26.44 -16.41 -21.56
CA VAL A 137 -26.64 -15.66 -20.29
C VAL A 137 -27.39 -16.50 -19.27
N TRP A 138 -28.50 -17.12 -19.67
CA TRP A 138 -29.29 -17.96 -18.76
C TRP A 138 -28.50 -19.19 -18.28
N HIS A 139 -27.70 -19.80 -19.17
CA HIS A 139 -26.88 -20.95 -18.82
C HIS A 139 -25.81 -20.59 -17.78
N VAL A 140 -25.18 -19.42 -17.91
CA VAL A 140 -24.22 -18.89 -16.93
C VAL A 140 -24.90 -18.57 -15.60
N LEU A 141 -26.12 -18.03 -15.61
CA LEU A 141 -26.88 -17.77 -14.38
C LEU A 141 -27.16 -19.05 -13.60
N ASN A 142 -27.67 -20.09 -14.27
CA ASN A 142 -27.90 -21.38 -13.61
C ASN A 142 -26.60 -22.01 -13.11
N ARG A 143 -25.53 -21.93 -13.91
CA ARG A 143 -24.24 -22.48 -13.49
C ARG A 143 -23.73 -21.81 -12.21
N ALA A 144 -23.96 -20.51 -12.05
CA ALA A 144 -23.61 -19.79 -10.84
C ALA A 144 -24.42 -20.28 -9.63
N ASP A 145 -25.72 -20.50 -9.79
CA ASP A 145 -26.58 -21.04 -8.72
C ASP A 145 -26.16 -22.47 -8.34
N GLU A 146 -25.93 -23.35 -9.32
CA GLU A 146 -25.39 -24.71 -9.09
C GLU A 146 -24.03 -24.68 -8.38
N TRP A 147 -23.15 -23.75 -8.77
CA TRP A 147 -21.83 -23.61 -8.14
C TRP A 147 -21.94 -23.22 -6.66
N ILE A 148 -22.92 -22.38 -6.31
CA ILE A 148 -23.19 -22.00 -4.92
C ILE A 148 -23.66 -23.22 -4.12
N ASP A 149 -24.53 -24.05 -4.69
CA ASP A 149 -25.04 -25.23 -4.00
C ASP A 149 -23.95 -26.32 -3.83
N ASP A 150 -23.13 -26.52 -4.86
CA ASP A 150 -22.16 -27.63 -4.92
C ASP A 150 -20.79 -27.30 -4.29
N VAL A 151 -20.29 -26.08 -4.46
CA VAL A 151 -18.87 -25.76 -4.24
C VAL A 151 -18.67 -24.81 -3.07
N TRP A 152 -19.56 -23.82 -2.90
CA TRP A 152 -19.37 -22.77 -1.91
C TRP A 152 -19.26 -23.32 -0.48
N LEU A 153 -20.15 -24.24 -0.09
CA LEU A 153 -20.17 -24.83 1.25
C LEU A 153 -18.86 -25.55 1.58
N ASP A 154 -18.22 -26.17 0.60
CA ASP A 154 -16.95 -26.86 0.77
C ASP A 154 -15.77 -25.89 0.91
N ILE A 155 -15.78 -24.80 0.15
CA ILE A 155 -14.81 -23.69 0.32
C ILE A 155 -14.94 -23.13 1.73
N LEU A 156 -16.17 -22.88 2.19
CA LEU A 156 -16.45 -22.34 3.51
C LEU A 156 -15.95 -23.29 4.61
N LYS A 157 -16.30 -24.57 4.57
CA LYS A 157 -15.81 -25.60 5.51
C LYS A 157 -14.30 -25.74 5.49
N LYS A 158 -13.67 -25.63 4.32
CA LYS A 158 -12.21 -25.71 4.19
C LYS A 158 -11.54 -24.51 4.86
N GLN A 159 -12.07 -23.30 4.67
CA GLN A 159 -11.57 -22.11 5.36
C GLN A 159 -11.82 -22.17 6.86
N GLU A 160 -12.97 -22.67 7.30
CA GLU A 160 -13.26 -22.92 8.71
C GLU A 160 -12.24 -23.87 9.32
N LYS A 161 -12.03 -25.05 8.73
CA LYS A 161 -11.02 -26.02 9.18
C LYS A 161 -9.60 -25.45 9.18
N GLN A 162 -9.24 -24.64 8.18
CA GLN A 162 -7.94 -23.97 8.13
C GLN A 162 -7.81 -22.90 9.21
N SER A 163 -8.89 -22.19 9.53
CA SER A 163 -8.90 -21.24 10.63
C SER A 163 -8.74 -21.96 11.98
N ILE A 164 -9.44 -23.08 12.17
CA ILE A 164 -9.35 -23.94 13.36
C ILE A 164 -7.94 -24.56 13.45
N ALA A 165 -7.38 -25.07 12.36
CA ALA A 165 -6.03 -25.64 12.32
C ALA A 165 -4.94 -24.58 12.55
N LYS A 166 -5.14 -23.35 12.06
CA LYS A 166 -4.24 -22.21 12.32
C LYS A 166 -4.31 -21.78 13.78
N SER A 167 -5.49 -21.86 14.43
CA SER A 167 -5.58 -21.68 15.89
C SER A 167 -4.96 -22.85 16.68
N LEU A 168 -5.06 -24.09 16.19
CA LEU A 168 -4.48 -25.29 16.83
C LEU A 168 -2.95 -25.37 16.70
N ASN A 169 -2.37 -24.93 15.58
CA ASN A 169 -0.91 -24.91 15.39
C ASN A 169 -0.21 -23.74 16.13
N VAL A 170 -0.97 -22.77 16.65
CA VAL A 170 -0.47 -21.75 17.58
C VAL A 170 -0.49 -22.26 19.02
N SER A 171 -1.15 -23.40 19.28
CA SER A 171 -1.37 -23.99 20.60
C SER A 171 -0.71 -25.37 20.72
N SER A 172 0.62 -25.44 20.58
CA SER A 172 1.44 -26.52 21.15
C SER A 172 1.98 -26.17 22.54
N SER A 173 1.14 -25.51 23.35
CA SER A 173 1.16 -25.61 24.81
C SER A 173 -0.26 -25.33 25.33
N ASP A 174 -0.92 -26.44 25.68
CA ASP A 174 -2.07 -26.63 26.56
C ASP A 174 -3.46 -26.05 26.23
N GLN A 175 -4.39 -26.99 26.01
CA GLN A 175 -5.84 -26.81 26.18
C GLN A 175 -6.16 -26.67 27.68
N ILE A 176 -7.00 -25.70 28.06
CA ILE A 176 -8.14 -25.81 29.01
C ILE A 176 -8.79 -24.41 29.15
N SER A 177 -10.12 -24.35 29.05
CA SER A 177 -11.02 -23.19 29.25
C SER A 177 -10.99 -22.07 28.18
N ARG A 178 -12.19 -21.65 27.75
CA ARG A 178 -12.41 -20.57 26.78
C ARG A 178 -12.23 -19.20 27.48
N ALA A 179 -11.04 -18.92 27.97
CA ALA A 179 -10.68 -17.58 28.38
C ALA A 179 -10.71 -16.67 27.14
N ALA A 180 -11.53 -15.62 27.16
CA ALA A 180 -11.50 -14.62 26.10
C ALA A 180 -10.16 -13.89 26.16
N THR A 181 -9.42 -13.83 25.06
CA THR A 181 -8.13 -13.11 25.03
C THR A 181 -8.34 -11.70 24.48
N LEU A 182 -7.99 -10.68 25.26
CA LEU A 182 -7.87 -9.30 24.78
C LEU A 182 -6.57 -9.16 23.99
N GLY A 183 -6.67 -8.70 22.76
CA GLY A 183 -5.54 -8.43 21.89
C GLY A 183 -5.27 -6.95 21.75
N ARG A 184 -3.99 -6.58 21.68
CA ARG A 184 -3.54 -5.25 21.28
C ARG A 184 -2.51 -5.36 20.17
N ARG A 185 -2.60 -4.47 19.17
CA ARG A 185 -1.64 -4.39 18.06
C ARG A 185 -1.23 -2.95 17.79
N CYS A 186 0.07 -2.73 17.61
CA CYS A 186 0.61 -1.46 17.12
C CYS A 186 1.32 -1.70 15.79
N ILE A 187 0.81 -1.06 14.75
CA ILE A 187 1.17 -1.31 13.36
C ILE A 187 1.76 -0.03 12.78
N TYR A 188 2.98 -0.16 12.28
CA TYR A 188 3.69 0.90 11.58
C TYR A 188 3.39 0.82 10.09
N SER A 189 3.05 1.95 9.50
CA SER A 189 3.01 2.13 8.05
C SER A 189 3.89 3.30 7.64
N HIS A 190 4.42 3.25 6.41
CA HIS A 190 5.19 4.37 5.86
C HIS A 190 4.37 5.67 5.84
N HIS A 191 3.08 5.57 5.48
CA HIS A 191 2.11 6.63 5.63
C HIS A 191 0.67 6.15 5.41
N ILE A 192 -0.29 6.91 5.95
CA ILE A 192 -1.73 6.74 5.71
C ILE A 192 -2.28 8.11 5.26
N ILE A 193 -2.36 8.34 3.94
CA ILE A 193 -2.80 9.64 3.37
C ILE A 193 -4.12 9.50 2.63
N ALA A 194 -4.26 8.43 1.83
CA ALA A 194 -5.41 8.23 0.96
C ALA A 194 -6.71 8.16 1.77
N SER A 195 -7.64 9.09 1.51
CA SER A 195 -8.93 9.16 2.19
C SER A 195 -9.76 7.87 2.05
N SER A 196 -9.61 7.14 0.93
CA SER A 196 -10.21 5.82 0.74
C SER A 196 -9.68 4.78 1.72
N LYS A 197 -8.36 4.75 1.96
CA LYS A 197 -7.75 3.86 2.96
C LYS A 197 -8.16 4.25 4.38
N ARG A 198 -8.26 5.54 4.67
CA ARG A 198 -8.69 6.02 5.99
C ARG A 198 -10.12 5.57 6.32
N LYS A 199 -11.05 5.81 5.37
CA LYS A 199 -12.42 5.33 5.47
C LYS A 199 -12.48 3.80 5.59
N ALA A 200 -11.71 3.09 4.76
CA ALA A 200 -11.66 1.63 4.82
C ALA A 200 -11.11 1.12 6.17
N LEU A 201 -10.09 1.76 6.76
CA LEU A 201 -9.58 1.39 8.09
C LEU A 201 -10.66 1.59 9.16
N ALA A 202 -11.36 2.72 9.13
CA ALA A 202 -12.42 3.00 10.09
C ALA A 202 -13.61 2.03 9.96
N SER A 203 -14.06 1.77 8.72
CA SER A 203 -15.09 0.76 8.45
C SER A 203 -14.64 -0.62 8.93
N LEU A 204 -13.42 -1.04 8.57
CA LEU A 204 -12.90 -2.35 8.93
C LEU A 204 -12.72 -2.52 10.45
N ALA A 205 -12.24 -1.50 11.15
CA ALA A 205 -12.11 -1.54 12.60
C ALA A 205 -13.49 -1.66 13.27
N SER A 206 -14.48 -0.91 12.77
CA SER A 206 -15.86 -1.04 13.25
C SER A 206 -16.47 -2.40 12.95
N GLU A 207 -16.21 -2.98 11.76
CA GLU A 207 -16.69 -4.31 11.37
C GLU A 207 -16.15 -5.40 12.32
N TYR A 208 -14.90 -5.29 12.75
CA TYR A 208 -14.27 -6.24 13.68
C TYR A 208 -14.50 -5.92 15.18
N ASP A 209 -15.33 -4.93 15.49
CA ASP A 209 -15.55 -4.42 16.85
C ASP A 209 -14.23 -4.05 17.55
N LEU A 210 -13.34 -3.37 16.82
CA LEU A 210 -12.04 -2.91 17.31
C LEU A 210 -12.08 -1.43 17.63
N GLY A 211 -11.55 -1.11 18.80
CA GLY A 211 -11.29 0.24 19.25
C GLY A 211 -9.85 0.68 18.94
N GLY A 212 -9.54 1.95 19.19
CA GLY A 212 -8.18 2.47 19.11
C GLY A 212 -8.00 3.70 18.25
N TYR A 213 -6.82 3.83 17.64
CA TYR A 213 -6.40 5.05 16.95
C TYR A 213 -5.76 4.75 15.60
N VAL A 214 -6.02 5.61 14.62
CA VAL A 214 -5.20 5.74 13.40
C VAL A 214 -4.64 7.14 13.30
N LYS A 215 -3.32 7.27 13.41
CA LYS A 215 -2.60 8.51 13.12
C LYS A 215 -2.22 8.55 11.66
N ILE A 216 -2.70 9.57 10.95
CA ILE A 216 -2.53 9.73 9.51
C ILE A 216 -1.22 10.46 9.16
N GLY A 217 -0.88 10.54 7.88
CA GLY A 217 0.36 11.18 7.44
C GLY A 217 1.58 10.29 7.67
N TRP A 218 2.71 10.88 8.08
CA TRP A 218 4.03 10.24 8.11
C TRP A 218 4.63 10.25 9.53
N PRO A 219 5.08 9.10 10.08
CA PRO A 219 4.60 7.77 9.72
C PRO A 219 3.10 7.65 9.99
N GLY A 220 2.45 6.66 9.37
CA GLY A 220 1.09 6.30 9.74
C GLY A 220 1.14 5.23 10.83
N ILE A 221 0.46 5.44 11.95
CA ILE A 221 0.42 4.50 13.08
C ILE A 221 -1.00 4.02 13.28
N ILE A 222 -1.19 2.72 13.38
CA ILE A 222 -2.49 2.09 13.65
C ILE A 222 -2.36 1.34 14.98
N ILE A 223 -3.19 1.68 15.95
CA ILE A 223 -3.31 0.98 17.23
C ILE A 223 -4.72 0.43 17.31
N VAL A 224 -4.85 -0.88 17.49
CA VAL A 224 -6.15 -1.54 17.67
C VAL A 224 -6.17 -2.36 18.95
N GLU A 225 -7.32 -2.39 19.59
CA GLU A 225 -7.62 -3.20 20.77
C GLU A 225 -9.03 -3.80 20.67
N GLY A 226 -9.15 -5.08 21.04
CA GLY A 226 -10.41 -5.81 21.09
C GLY A 226 -10.15 -7.30 21.26
N CYS A 227 -11.08 -8.16 20.83
CA CYS A 227 -10.85 -9.60 20.87
C CYS A 227 -9.61 -9.97 20.02
N GLU A 228 -8.73 -10.82 20.55
CA GLU A 228 -7.48 -11.20 19.88
C GLU A 228 -7.72 -11.76 18.47
N THR A 229 -8.78 -12.56 18.29
CA THR A 229 -9.15 -13.11 16.97
C THR A 229 -9.52 -12.02 15.96
N SER A 230 -10.22 -10.96 16.40
CA SER A 230 -10.53 -9.77 15.62
C SER A 230 -9.27 -8.98 15.28
N CYS A 231 -8.37 -8.77 16.25
CA CYS A 231 -7.11 -8.07 16.01
C CYS A 231 -6.24 -8.76 14.95
N VAL A 232 -6.06 -10.09 15.05
CA VAL A 232 -5.30 -10.87 14.06
C VAL A 232 -5.92 -10.75 12.66
N SER A 233 -7.25 -10.83 12.57
CA SER A 233 -7.96 -10.79 11.30
C SER A 233 -7.93 -9.40 10.65
N PHE A 234 -8.07 -8.35 11.46
CA PHE A 234 -7.88 -6.97 11.02
C PHE A 234 -6.47 -6.77 10.45
N VAL A 235 -5.44 -7.26 11.14
CA VAL A 235 -4.04 -7.19 10.67
C VAL A 235 -3.86 -7.92 9.34
N ASP A 236 -4.37 -9.16 9.23
CA ASP A 236 -4.24 -9.98 8.02
C ASP A 236 -4.95 -9.31 6.82
N GLU A 237 -6.14 -8.74 7.02
CA GLU A 237 -6.88 -8.02 5.99
C GLU A 237 -6.13 -6.76 5.54
N ILE A 238 -5.71 -5.88 6.47
CA ILE A 238 -5.04 -4.65 6.06
C ILE A 238 -3.69 -4.97 5.39
N LYS A 239 -2.97 -6.04 5.76
CA LYS A 239 -1.75 -6.46 5.08
C LYS A 239 -1.97 -6.80 3.60
N SER A 240 -3.17 -7.25 3.22
CA SER A 240 -3.52 -7.53 1.82
C SER A 240 -3.69 -6.27 0.97
N TRP A 241 -3.92 -5.12 1.59
CA TRP A 241 -4.08 -3.87 0.87
C TRP A 241 -2.76 -3.37 0.29
N ARG A 242 -2.85 -2.45 -0.68
CA ARG A 242 -1.67 -1.89 -1.33
C ARG A 242 -0.94 -0.90 -0.41
N TRP A 243 0.06 -1.36 0.33
CA TRP A 243 0.97 -0.54 1.13
C TRP A 243 2.33 -0.33 0.46
N GLN A 244 2.99 0.80 0.74
CA GLN A 244 4.41 0.94 0.41
C GLN A 244 5.27 0.17 1.41
N TYR A 245 4.94 0.27 2.69
CA TYR A 245 5.47 -0.54 3.76
C TYR A 245 4.47 -0.54 4.91
N LEU A 246 4.20 -1.73 5.44
CA LEU A 246 3.36 -1.97 6.60
C LEU A 246 4.02 -3.08 7.42
N SER A 247 4.14 -2.88 8.73
CA SER A 247 4.74 -3.84 9.65
C SER A 247 4.01 -3.77 10.97
N VAL A 248 3.58 -4.92 11.47
CA VAL A 248 3.22 -5.03 12.89
C VAL A 248 4.51 -4.93 13.67
N ARG A 249 4.56 -4.06 14.66
CA ARG A 249 5.77 -3.79 15.44
C ARG A 249 5.60 -4.06 16.94
N PHE A 250 4.36 -4.21 17.39
CA PHE A 250 4.05 -4.64 18.74
C PHE A 250 2.77 -5.48 18.74
N GLU A 251 2.80 -6.55 19.53
CA GLU A 251 1.70 -7.47 19.76
C GLU A 251 1.64 -7.80 21.25
N GLU A 252 0.47 -7.69 21.86
CA GLU A 252 0.23 -8.09 23.24
C GLU A 252 -1.10 -8.82 23.34
N GLN A 253 -1.14 -9.83 24.19
CA GLN A 253 -2.31 -10.63 24.52
C GLN A 253 -2.48 -10.63 26.04
N THR A 254 -3.71 -10.43 26.51
CA THR A 254 -4.06 -10.53 27.92
C THR A 254 -5.22 -11.50 28.05
N GLU A 255 -5.01 -12.59 28.80
CA GLU A 255 -6.09 -13.54 29.10
C GLU A 255 -7.10 -12.90 30.05
N ILE A 256 -8.39 -13.04 29.72
CA ILE A 256 -9.50 -12.59 30.56
C ILE A 256 -10.07 -13.82 31.26
N SER A 257 -10.26 -13.70 32.58
CA SER A 257 -10.79 -14.78 33.41
C SER A 257 -12.25 -15.10 33.03
N ASP A 258 -12.67 -16.34 33.27
CA ASP A 258 -14.04 -16.79 32.97
C ASP A 258 -15.09 -15.87 33.65
N GLY A 259 -15.92 -15.21 32.83
CA GLY A 259 -17.04 -14.37 33.27
C GLY A 259 -16.80 -12.86 33.26
N GLU A 260 -15.59 -12.39 32.97
CA GLU A 260 -15.31 -10.96 32.75
C GLU A 260 -15.57 -10.56 31.29
N ASP A 261 -16.17 -9.38 31.09
CA ASP A 261 -16.43 -8.81 29.77
C ASP A 261 -15.15 -8.21 29.18
N ILE A 262 -14.84 -8.52 27.91
CA ILE A 262 -13.65 -8.01 27.20
C ILE A 262 -13.65 -6.49 27.20
N ASP A 263 -14.83 -5.89 27.03
CA ASP A 263 -15.00 -4.45 26.93
C ASP A 263 -14.64 -3.73 28.23
N SER A 264 -14.79 -4.39 29.38
CA SER A 264 -14.39 -3.83 30.69
C SER A 264 -12.88 -3.71 30.88
N ARG A 265 -12.09 -4.44 30.07
CA ARG A 265 -10.62 -4.49 30.15
C ARG A 265 -9.93 -3.68 29.05
N ARG A 266 -10.71 -3.08 28.14
CA ARG A 266 -10.18 -2.19 27.10
C ARG A 266 -9.69 -0.87 27.72
N LEU A 267 -8.53 -0.42 27.28
CA LEU A 267 -7.87 0.82 27.73
C LEU A 267 -7.91 1.90 26.64
N LEU A 268 -8.12 1.50 25.39
CA LEU A 268 -8.31 2.40 24.25
C LEU A 268 -9.81 2.70 24.06
N PRO A 269 -10.15 3.78 23.33
CA PRO A 269 -11.54 4.07 23.03
C PRO A 269 -12.19 2.93 22.23
N HIS A 270 -13.43 2.57 22.56
CA HIS A 270 -14.22 1.58 21.81
C HIS A 270 -14.43 1.99 20.35
N ALA A 271 -14.47 3.31 20.08
CA ALA A 271 -14.52 3.82 18.72
C ALA A 271 -13.11 3.90 18.12
N PHE A 272 -12.97 3.54 16.85
CA PHE A 272 -11.73 3.72 16.10
C PHE A 272 -11.56 5.18 15.65
N MET A 273 -10.64 5.90 16.28
CA MET A 273 -10.49 7.35 16.11
C MET A 273 -9.36 7.73 15.13
N GLU A 274 -9.66 8.62 14.19
CA GLU A 274 -8.65 9.22 13.31
C GLU A 274 -7.97 10.42 14.00
N LEU A 275 -6.63 10.43 14.00
CA LEU A 275 -5.77 11.51 14.46
C LEU A 275 -5.02 12.12 13.27
N GLY A 276 -4.84 13.44 13.28
CA GLY A 276 -4.24 14.21 12.19
C GLY A 276 -2.75 13.94 11.94
N GLU A 277 -2.20 14.58 10.91
CA GLU A 277 -0.82 14.36 10.47
C GLU A 277 0.23 14.77 11.52
N ASP A 278 -0.07 15.79 12.33
CA ASP A 278 0.81 16.33 13.38
C ASP A 278 0.45 15.83 14.79
N ASP A 279 -0.52 14.92 14.92
CA ASP A 279 -1.05 14.45 16.21
C ASP A 279 -0.20 13.34 16.86
N MET A 280 1.09 13.21 16.52
CA MET A 280 1.96 12.19 17.13
C MET A 280 2.12 12.40 18.65
N SER A 281 2.29 13.64 19.08
CA SER A 281 2.36 13.99 20.51
C SER A 281 1.05 13.69 21.24
N ARG A 282 -0.08 13.85 20.54
CA ARG A 282 -1.41 13.54 21.07
C ARG A 282 -1.62 12.04 21.22
N LEU A 283 -1.22 11.26 20.22
CA LEU A 283 -1.20 9.79 20.27
C LEU A 283 -0.30 9.30 21.42
N ALA A 284 0.91 9.84 21.55
CA ALA A 284 1.84 9.46 22.63
C ALA A 284 1.28 9.75 24.03
N ARG A 285 0.62 10.90 24.20
CA ARG A 285 -0.09 11.23 25.44
C ARG A 285 -1.22 10.22 25.72
N TYR A 286 -2.06 9.91 24.72
CA TYR A 286 -3.12 8.91 24.89
C TYR A 286 -2.58 7.53 25.27
N CYS A 287 -1.48 7.08 24.68
CA CYS A 287 -0.86 5.83 25.09
C CYS A 287 -0.33 5.91 26.52
N ARG A 288 0.34 7.01 26.91
CA ARG A 288 0.87 7.19 28.28
C ARG A 288 -0.21 7.23 29.35
N ASP A 289 -1.27 8.01 29.12
CA ASP A 289 -2.38 8.17 30.06
C ASP A 289 -3.09 6.83 30.34
N ASN A 290 -3.02 5.90 29.38
CA ASN A 290 -3.58 4.54 29.48
C ASN A 290 -2.52 3.45 29.79
N GLY A 291 -1.27 3.81 30.10
CA GLY A 291 -0.21 2.83 30.42
C GLY A 291 0.35 2.03 29.23
N LEU A 292 -0.01 2.41 27.99
CA LEU A 292 0.36 1.73 26.74
C LEU A 292 1.52 2.43 26.00
N GLU A 293 2.26 3.33 26.66
CA GLU A 293 3.39 4.07 26.04
C GLU A 293 4.46 3.14 25.48
N HIS A 294 4.75 2.04 26.20
CA HIS A 294 5.72 1.03 25.79
C HIS A 294 5.39 0.42 24.41
N MET A 295 4.10 0.25 24.09
CA MET A 295 3.66 -0.26 22.78
C MET A 295 4.01 0.70 21.64
N LEU A 296 3.83 1.99 21.89
CA LEU A 296 4.12 3.03 20.90
C LEU A 296 5.64 3.19 20.71
N LEU A 297 6.41 3.15 21.79
CA LEU A 297 7.88 3.20 21.74
C LEU A 297 8.45 1.99 20.97
N ALA A 298 7.96 0.78 21.24
CA ALA A 298 8.32 -0.42 20.50
C ALA A 298 7.98 -0.29 19.01
N CYS A 299 6.81 0.28 18.68
CA CYS A 299 6.40 0.52 17.29
C CYS A 299 7.35 1.46 16.54
N LEU A 300 7.79 2.52 17.23
CA LEU A 300 8.72 3.52 16.72
C LEU A 300 10.20 3.09 16.81
N LYS A 301 10.49 1.90 17.39
CA LYS A 301 11.83 1.39 17.67
C LYS A 301 12.67 2.35 18.53
N ILE A 302 12.04 2.98 19.51
CA ILE A 302 12.72 3.81 20.51
C ILE A 302 13.02 2.92 21.71
N SER A 303 14.28 2.63 21.98
CA SER A 303 14.71 1.82 23.13
C SER A 303 14.37 2.53 24.44
N ASP A 304 13.71 1.83 25.37
CA ASP A 304 13.45 2.34 26.70
C ASP A 304 14.75 2.27 27.53
N GLY A 305 15.34 3.41 27.87
CA GLY A 305 16.59 3.50 28.65
C GLY A 305 16.42 3.19 30.13
N ARG A 306 15.40 2.41 30.51
CA ARG A 306 15.00 2.18 31.91
C ARG A 306 14.69 0.71 32.14
N GLN A 307 15.72 -0.11 32.36
CA GLN A 307 15.74 -1.20 33.37
C GLN A 307 17.02 -2.03 33.25
N SER A 308 17.98 -1.76 34.14
CA SER A 308 18.83 -2.80 34.76
C SER A 308 19.37 -2.24 36.08
N VAL A 309 18.62 -2.41 37.17
CA VAL A 309 19.13 -2.19 38.53
C VAL A 309 18.73 -3.38 39.38
N ASN A 310 19.73 -3.89 40.12
CA ASN A 310 19.78 -5.01 41.08
C ASN A 310 20.23 -6.33 40.40
N GLU A 311 21.37 -6.94 40.74
CA GLU A 311 22.12 -7.01 42.01
C GLU A 311 23.66 -7.10 41.80
N CYS A 312 24.41 -6.40 42.67
CA CYS A 312 25.62 -6.80 43.43
C CYS A 312 26.71 -7.64 42.70
N GLU A 313 28.01 -7.29 42.60
CA GLU A 313 28.92 -6.73 43.61
C GLU A 313 30.30 -6.36 42.96
N ALA A 314 30.89 -5.26 43.46
CA ALA A 314 32.32 -4.95 43.65
C ALA A 314 33.33 -4.96 42.46
N ALA A 315 33.75 -3.76 42.01
CA ALA A 315 35.06 -3.16 42.34
C ALA A 315 35.30 -1.84 41.56
N THR A 316 35.24 -0.72 42.30
CA THR A 316 36.07 0.50 42.22
C THR A 316 36.79 0.86 40.91
N ASP A 317 36.42 1.94 40.23
CA ASP A 317 36.98 3.29 40.48
C ASP A 317 36.47 4.35 39.49
N ILE A 318 36.23 5.53 40.02
CA ILE A 318 35.65 6.71 39.36
C ILE A 318 36.74 7.49 38.62
N LYS A 319 36.58 7.77 37.32
CA LYS A 319 36.90 9.08 36.74
C LYS A 319 35.88 9.49 35.67
N VAL A 320 35.30 10.65 35.93
CA VAL A 320 34.40 11.45 35.10
C VAL A 320 35.03 11.71 33.72
N HIS A 321 34.30 11.42 32.63
CA HIS A 321 34.48 12.16 31.38
C HIS A 321 33.15 12.49 30.70
N GLN A 322 33.14 13.72 30.21
CA GLN A 322 32.05 14.51 29.67
C GLN A 322 31.57 13.99 28.31
N ASN A 323 30.33 14.33 27.98
CA ASN A 323 29.65 14.26 26.67
C ASN A 323 30.56 14.15 25.43
N SER A 324 30.21 13.25 24.50
CA SER A 324 30.60 13.39 23.08
C SER A 324 29.52 12.88 22.11
N PRO A 325 29.36 13.55 20.96
CA PRO A 325 28.26 13.36 20.02
C PRO A 325 28.50 12.16 19.10
N HIS A 326 27.44 11.43 18.74
CA HIS A 326 27.51 10.36 17.75
C HIS A 326 28.01 10.92 16.40
N GLN A 327 29.21 10.50 15.98
CA GLN A 327 29.81 10.86 14.68
C GLN A 327 29.10 10.13 13.54
N HIS A 328 28.44 10.85 12.65
CA HIS A 328 27.95 10.30 11.38
C HIS A 328 29.12 10.13 10.41
N HIS A 329 29.40 8.90 9.97
CA HIS A 329 30.43 8.59 8.98
C HIS A 329 29.85 8.63 7.56
N PHE A 330 30.30 9.59 6.73
CA PHE A 330 29.93 9.69 5.31
C PHE A 330 30.97 8.98 4.45
N SER A 331 30.56 7.94 3.71
CA SER A 331 31.47 7.13 2.90
C SER A 331 31.10 7.10 1.41
N TYR A 332 29.98 7.67 1.01
CA TYR A 332 29.45 7.58 -0.35
C TYR A 332 28.91 8.92 -0.85
N ALA A 333 29.09 9.22 -2.13
CA ALA A 333 28.52 10.41 -2.75
C ALA A 333 27.95 10.10 -4.15
N ALA A 334 27.16 11.04 -4.65
CA ALA A 334 26.74 11.10 -6.04
C ALA A 334 26.68 12.56 -6.49
N LEU A 335 27.21 12.84 -7.67
CA LEU A 335 27.16 14.14 -8.32
C LEU A 335 26.24 14.06 -9.53
N ILE A 336 25.27 14.95 -9.58
CA ILE A 336 24.17 14.93 -10.53
C ILE A 336 24.11 16.28 -11.25
N HIS A 337 23.98 16.22 -12.58
CA HIS A 337 23.60 17.36 -13.41
C HIS A 337 22.08 17.37 -13.62
N VAL A 338 21.48 18.54 -13.49
CA VAL A 338 20.05 18.78 -13.68
C VAL A 338 19.89 19.83 -14.79
N ASP A 339 19.23 19.47 -15.89
CA ASP A 339 19.18 20.32 -17.09
C ASP A 339 18.39 21.64 -16.87
N HIS A 340 17.35 21.58 -16.05
CA HIS A 340 16.48 22.71 -15.71
C HIS A 340 15.74 22.43 -14.41
N MET A 341 15.32 23.50 -13.72
CA MET A 341 14.53 23.43 -12.50
C MET A 341 13.47 24.53 -12.55
N ASN A 342 12.32 24.23 -13.17
CA ASN A 342 11.27 25.22 -13.44
C ASN A 342 10.48 25.60 -12.17
N ASP A 343 10.22 24.64 -11.29
CA ASP A 343 9.72 24.85 -9.91
C ASP A 343 10.85 24.75 -8.88
N ARG A 344 11.73 25.76 -8.89
CA ARG A 344 12.90 25.85 -8.00
C ARG A 344 12.56 25.60 -6.53
N LYS A 345 11.48 26.21 -6.02
CA LYS A 345 11.11 26.10 -4.59
C LYS A 345 10.59 24.71 -4.25
N GLY A 346 9.71 24.15 -5.08
CA GLY A 346 9.21 22.80 -4.90
C GLY A 346 10.33 21.76 -4.95
N TYR A 347 11.23 21.90 -5.92
CA TYR A 347 12.31 20.97 -6.15
C TYR A 347 13.35 20.94 -5.04
N GLN A 348 13.82 22.12 -4.62
CA GLN A 348 14.76 22.22 -3.51
C GLN A 348 14.14 21.73 -2.20
N THR A 349 12.86 22.02 -1.96
CA THR A 349 12.14 21.55 -0.77
C THR A 349 12.05 20.03 -0.77
N TRP A 350 11.76 19.45 -1.93
CA TRP A 350 11.69 18.00 -2.10
C TRP A 350 13.07 17.34 -1.85
N LEU A 351 14.15 17.85 -2.45
CA LEU A 351 15.50 17.33 -2.26
C LEU A 351 15.95 17.44 -0.80
N ARG A 352 15.77 18.60 -0.14
CA ARG A 352 16.10 18.78 1.28
C ARG A 352 15.35 17.79 2.16
N LYS A 353 14.07 17.56 1.86
CA LYS A 353 13.24 16.58 2.58
C LYS A 353 13.76 15.15 2.38
N GLN A 354 14.11 14.77 1.15
CA GLN A 354 14.64 13.42 0.89
C GLN A 354 15.96 13.20 1.61
N CYS A 355 16.91 14.14 1.47
CA CYS A 355 18.23 14.04 2.08
C CYS A 355 18.15 14.04 3.62
N GLY A 356 17.31 14.91 4.20
CA GLY A 356 17.06 14.90 5.64
C GLY A 356 16.46 13.59 6.15
N SER A 357 15.60 12.95 5.36
CA SER A 357 14.96 11.66 5.74
C SER A 357 15.89 10.45 5.64
N THR A 358 16.91 10.51 4.79
CA THR A 358 17.87 9.42 4.57
C THR A 358 19.22 9.67 5.25
N GLY A 359 19.36 10.76 6.01
CA GLY A 359 20.62 11.14 6.65
C GLY A 359 21.71 11.57 5.66
N CYS A 360 21.33 11.99 4.44
CA CYS A 360 22.26 12.51 3.45
C CYS A 360 22.40 14.04 3.59
N CYS A 361 23.60 14.55 3.35
CA CYS A 361 23.83 15.96 3.09
C CYS A 361 23.52 16.29 1.62
N LEU A 362 23.01 17.49 1.40
CA LEU A 362 22.62 18.00 0.10
C LEU A 362 23.38 19.29 -0.20
N PHE A 363 23.94 19.37 -1.40
CA PHE A 363 24.51 20.60 -1.94
C PHE A 363 23.93 20.85 -3.33
N ILE A 364 23.39 22.06 -3.55
CA ILE A 364 22.83 22.48 -4.85
C ILE A 364 23.56 23.76 -5.25
N THR A 365 24.10 23.81 -6.47
CA THR A 365 24.74 25.01 -7.01
C THR A 365 24.27 25.31 -8.43
N HIS A 366 24.31 26.59 -8.78
CA HIS A 366 24.05 27.08 -10.13
C HIS A 366 25.36 27.63 -10.68
N CYS A 367 25.87 27.00 -11.74
CA CYS A 367 27.09 27.41 -12.40
C CYS A 367 26.79 28.11 -13.72
N PHE A 368 27.48 29.22 -13.98
CA PHE A 368 27.42 29.92 -15.26
C PHE A 368 28.68 29.64 -16.07
N SER A 369 28.52 29.35 -17.37
CA SER A 369 29.66 29.34 -18.29
C SER A 369 30.07 30.77 -18.60
N SER A 370 31.37 31.04 -18.67
CA SER A 370 31.94 32.33 -19.11
C SER A 370 31.58 32.67 -20.56
N THR A 371 31.15 31.67 -21.34
CA THR A 371 30.67 31.81 -22.72
C THR A 371 29.14 31.78 -22.79
N SER A 372 28.52 32.95 -22.58
CA SER A 372 27.22 33.36 -23.14
C SER A 372 26.08 32.32 -23.18
N SER A 373 25.79 31.60 -22.10
CA SER A 373 24.52 30.90 -21.93
C SER A 373 23.67 31.63 -20.89
N PHE A 374 22.49 32.11 -21.32
CA PHE A 374 21.51 32.77 -20.45
C PHE A 374 20.84 31.81 -19.44
N ARG A 375 21.32 30.57 -19.34
CA ARG A 375 20.75 29.52 -18.47
C ARG A 375 21.86 28.90 -17.62
N PRO A 376 21.74 28.93 -16.28
CA PRO A 376 22.71 28.28 -15.40
C PRO A 376 22.64 26.76 -15.51
N MET A 377 23.80 26.10 -15.46
CA MET A 377 23.91 24.65 -15.27
C MET A 377 23.68 24.33 -13.80
N ILE A 378 22.84 23.35 -13.50
CA ILE A 378 22.46 23.02 -12.13
C ILE A 378 23.17 21.74 -11.72
N TYR A 379 23.97 21.81 -10.67
CA TYR A 379 24.64 20.66 -10.10
C TYR A 379 24.13 20.38 -8.69
N VAL A 380 23.87 19.10 -8.42
CA VAL A 380 23.42 18.61 -7.13
C VAL A 380 24.39 17.53 -6.66
N ALA A 381 24.99 17.72 -5.48
CA ALA A 381 25.78 16.69 -4.81
C ALA A 381 25.01 16.12 -3.63
N LEU A 382 24.92 14.79 -3.59
CA LEU A 382 24.36 14.00 -2.51
C LEU A 382 25.51 13.29 -1.79
N ILE A 383 25.59 13.45 -0.48
CA ILE A 383 26.70 12.92 0.33
C ILE A 383 26.10 12.19 1.50
N GLY A 384 26.49 10.94 1.72
CA GLY A 384 25.76 10.08 2.63
C GLY A 384 26.44 8.74 2.85
N ASP A 385 25.69 7.86 3.49
CA ASP A 385 25.86 6.42 3.37
C ASP A 385 25.40 5.94 1.98
N LYS A 386 25.98 4.84 1.51
CA LYS A 386 25.66 4.26 0.19
C LYS A 386 24.17 3.95 0.04
N THR A 387 23.53 3.46 1.11
CA THR A 387 22.12 3.11 1.11
C THR A 387 21.23 4.34 1.02
N GLY A 388 21.48 5.39 1.82
CA GLY A 388 20.75 6.64 1.76
C GLY A 388 20.87 7.35 0.42
N VAL A 389 22.08 7.50 -0.13
CA VAL A 389 22.28 8.18 -1.43
C VAL A 389 21.56 7.45 -2.56
N LYS A 390 21.64 6.10 -2.60
CA LYS A 390 20.93 5.28 -3.60
C LYS A 390 19.42 5.39 -3.45
N GLU A 391 18.92 5.49 -2.22
CA GLU A 391 17.50 5.67 -1.96
C GLU A 391 16.99 7.04 -2.45
N VAL A 392 17.73 8.11 -2.19
CA VAL A 392 17.40 9.46 -2.70
C VAL A 392 17.40 9.45 -4.23
N LEU A 393 18.42 8.89 -4.88
CA LEU A 393 18.48 8.80 -6.34
C LEU A 393 17.33 7.98 -6.93
N LYS A 394 16.95 6.87 -6.29
CA LYS A 394 15.82 6.04 -6.72
C LYS A 394 14.50 6.81 -6.63
N LYS A 395 14.27 7.51 -5.50
CA LYS A 395 13.09 8.34 -5.29
C LYS A 395 13.06 9.50 -6.28
N TRP A 396 14.22 10.05 -6.64
CA TRP A 396 14.32 11.17 -7.57
C TRP A 396 13.90 10.76 -9.00
N ARG A 397 14.38 9.62 -9.49
CA ARG A 397 14.02 9.09 -10.84
C ARG A 397 12.53 8.84 -11.06
N ILE A 398 11.77 8.64 -9.99
CA ILE A 398 10.36 8.25 -10.06
C ILE A 398 9.41 9.35 -9.59
N SER A 399 9.94 10.48 -9.12
CA SER A 399 9.14 11.58 -8.59
C SER A 399 8.93 12.66 -9.64
N ARG A 400 7.73 13.24 -9.67
CA ARG A 400 7.39 14.38 -10.52
C ARG A 400 7.71 15.67 -9.78
N VAL A 401 8.99 15.95 -9.65
CA VAL A 401 9.50 17.03 -8.78
C VAL A 401 9.49 18.38 -9.49
N ASP A 402 9.48 18.38 -10.83
CA ASP A 402 9.39 19.60 -11.64
C ASP A 402 8.07 19.68 -12.42
N VAL A 403 7.85 20.85 -13.02
CA VAL A 403 6.72 21.14 -13.89
C VAL A 403 7.18 21.38 -15.32
N ASP A 404 6.37 20.94 -16.28
CA ASP A 404 6.60 21.25 -17.69
C ASP A 404 6.36 22.74 -18.00
N SER A 405 6.64 23.16 -19.24
CA SER A 405 6.36 24.52 -19.72
C SER A 405 4.88 24.92 -19.65
N LYS A 406 3.98 23.98 -19.37
CA LYS A 406 2.53 24.16 -19.18
C LYS A 406 2.13 24.03 -17.70
N LYS A 407 3.08 24.08 -16.76
CA LYS A 407 2.90 23.98 -15.30
C LYS A 407 2.27 22.67 -14.82
N LYS A 408 2.36 21.58 -15.59
CA LYS A 408 1.90 20.26 -15.18
C LYS A 408 3.06 19.45 -14.59
N PRO A 409 2.82 18.65 -13.53
CA PRO A 409 3.86 17.80 -12.96
C PRO A 409 4.45 16.86 -14.01
N CYS A 410 5.75 17.00 -14.31
CA CYS A 410 6.43 16.21 -15.32
C CYS A 410 7.27 15.11 -14.65
N LEU A 411 7.32 13.93 -15.26
CA LEU A 411 8.30 12.91 -14.88
C LEU A 411 9.61 13.32 -15.53
N GLU A 412 10.52 13.90 -14.76
CA GLU A 412 11.82 14.23 -15.30
C GLU A 412 12.57 12.95 -15.66
N ARG A 413 12.99 12.86 -16.93
CA ARG A 413 14.07 11.96 -17.37
C ARG A 413 15.41 12.69 -17.50
N MET A 414 15.51 13.90 -16.94
CA MET A 414 16.56 14.90 -17.21
C MET A 414 17.44 15.17 -15.99
N MET A 415 17.79 14.12 -15.25
CA MET A 415 18.90 14.14 -14.31
C MET A 415 19.97 13.17 -14.81
N ASN A 416 21.20 13.65 -14.93
CA ASN A 416 22.33 12.81 -15.35
C ASN A 416 23.28 12.63 -14.17
N VAL A 417 23.50 11.39 -13.73
CA VAL A 417 24.46 11.09 -12.67
C VAL A 417 25.84 11.08 -13.32
N LEU A 418 26.66 12.07 -12.98
CA LEU A 418 27.98 12.26 -13.59
C LEU A 418 29.00 11.29 -13.02
N VAL A 419 28.97 11.14 -11.70
CA VAL A 419 29.83 10.24 -10.95
C VAL A 419 29.13 9.87 -9.64
N GLU A 420 29.29 8.62 -9.22
CA GLU A 420 28.86 8.13 -7.91
C GLU A 420 29.89 7.12 -7.41
N GLY A 421 30.16 7.10 -6.11
CA GLY A 421 31.24 6.27 -5.60
C GLY A 421 31.53 6.48 -4.13
N GLU A 422 32.34 5.57 -3.61
CA GLU A 422 32.93 5.71 -2.29
C GLU A 422 34.10 6.68 -2.37
N PHE A 423 34.24 7.56 -1.38
CA PHE A 423 35.34 8.50 -1.32
C PHE A 423 36.08 8.33 -0.01
N GLN A 424 37.42 8.32 -0.07
CA GLN A 424 38.26 8.20 1.11
C GLN A 424 38.60 9.61 1.58
N ASN A 425 37.81 10.17 2.49
CA ASN A 425 38.14 11.47 3.05
C ASN A 425 37.82 11.57 4.54
N ASN A 426 38.54 12.46 5.22
CA ASN A 426 38.39 12.68 6.66
C ASN A 426 37.02 13.32 6.93
N THR A 427 36.07 12.49 7.39
CA THR A 427 34.67 12.82 7.71
C THR A 427 34.49 14.20 8.35
N GLN A 428 35.41 14.59 9.24
CA GLN A 428 35.34 15.85 9.98
C GLN A 428 35.67 17.08 9.12
N LYS A 429 36.66 16.97 8.21
CA LYS A 429 36.99 18.03 7.26
C LYS A 429 35.92 18.18 6.18
N THR A 430 35.36 17.08 5.70
CA THR A 430 34.24 17.07 4.77
C THR A 430 32.98 17.68 5.39
N LEU A 431 32.70 17.39 6.66
CA LEU A 431 31.61 18.00 7.41
C LEU A 431 31.83 19.48 7.68
N GLU A 432 33.03 19.93 8.00
CA GLU A 432 33.36 21.35 8.19
C GLU A 432 33.29 22.14 6.88
N GLU A 433 33.72 21.56 5.75
CA GLU A 433 33.60 22.17 4.43
C GLU A 433 32.14 22.17 3.95
N ILE A 434 31.37 21.11 4.17
CA ILE A 434 29.92 21.07 3.90
C ILE A 434 29.15 22.02 4.85
N ALA A 435 29.54 22.11 6.13
CA ALA A 435 28.97 23.01 7.12
C ALA A 435 29.30 24.47 6.81
N SER A 436 30.51 24.77 6.35
CA SER A 436 30.91 26.07 5.81
C SER A 436 30.10 26.42 4.56
N LEU A 437 29.83 25.44 3.70
CA LEU A 437 28.97 25.59 2.53
C LEU A 437 27.48 25.72 2.88
N SER A 438 27.02 25.17 4.01
CA SER A 438 25.61 25.19 4.44
C SER A 438 25.27 26.26 5.48
N SER A 439 26.25 26.84 6.18
CA SER A 439 26.05 28.04 7.01
C SER A 439 25.92 29.32 6.17
N GLN A 440 26.33 29.27 4.89
CA GLN A 440 25.98 30.29 3.89
C GLN A 440 24.57 30.09 3.27
N VAL A 441 23.82 29.04 3.65
CA VAL A 441 22.55 28.60 3.01
C VAL A 441 21.28 29.16 3.68
N LEU A 442 21.40 30.04 4.68
CA LEU A 442 20.24 30.74 5.25
C LEU A 442 19.78 31.97 4.46
N SER A 443 20.38 32.27 3.31
CA SER A 443 19.86 33.24 2.35
C SER A 443 20.27 32.86 0.93
N ASP A 444 19.26 32.67 0.06
CA ASP A 444 19.28 32.60 -1.41
C ASP A 444 20.60 32.28 -2.15
N GLU A 445 20.57 31.14 -2.88
CA GLU A 445 21.29 30.88 -4.14
C GLU A 445 22.79 31.23 -4.22
N HIS A 446 23.66 30.24 -3.95
CA HIS A 446 25.06 30.36 -4.35
C HIS A 446 25.22 30.17 -5.86
N THR A 447 25.60 31.24 -6.54
CA THR A 447 26.05 31.24 -7.94
C THR A 447 27.57 31.28 -7.96
N CYS A 448 28.24 30.33 -8.59
CA CYS A 448 29.69 30.34 -8.72
C CYS A 448 30.14 29.97 -10.14
N SER A 449 31.38 30.29 -10.51
CA SER A 449 31.89 29.87 -11.81
C SER A 449 32.04 28.35 -11.87
N LEU A 450 32.01 27.77 -13.07
CA LEU A 450 32.22 26.34 -13.25
C LEU A 450 33.61 25.90 -12.75
N GLU A 451 34.63 26.74 -12.92
CA GLU A 451 36.00 26.49 -12.45
C GLU A 451 36.10 26.48 -10.92
N GLU A 452 35.42 27.40 -10.25
CA GLU A 452 35.34 27.42 -8.78
C GLU A 452 34.62 26.19 -8.23
N PHE A 453 33.55 25.76 -8.89
CA PHE A 453 32.83 24.55 -8.50
C PHE A 453 33.69 23.29 -8.68
N GLN A 454 34.39 23.17 -9.81
CA GLN A 454 35.33 22.07 -10.07
C GLN A 454 36.42 21.98 -9.00
N LYS A 455 37.00 23.12 -8.62
CA LYS A 455 38.03 23.17 -7.57
C LYS A 455 37.47 22.72 -6.21
N LYS A 456 36.24 23.10 -5.87
CA LYS A 456 35.56 22.68 -4.63
C LYS A 456 35.26 21.19 -4.62
N ILE A 457 34.70 20.64 -5.70
CA ILE A 457 34.42 19.19 -5.81
C ILE A 457 35.71 18.37 -5.78
N GLY A 458 36.77 18.85 -6.45
CA GLY A 458 38.09 18.20 -6.41
C GLY A 458 38.72 18.16 -5.02
N ALA A 459 38.60 19.26 -4.25
CA ALA A 459 39.08 19.30 -2.88
C ALA A 459 38.34 18.33 -1.94
N ILE A 460 37.03 18.12 -2.17
CA ILE A 460 36.16 17.30 -1.31
C ILE A 460 36.20 15.81 -1.69
N PHE A 461 36.24 15.47 -2.98
CA PHE A 461 36.08 14.08 -3.45
C PHE A 461 37.26 13.56 -4.29
N GLY A 462 38.24 14.41 -4.61
CA GLY A 462 39.40 14.07 -5.43
C GLY A 462 39.25 14.46 -6.91
N ASP A 463 40.37 14.36 -7.64
CA ASP A 463 40.49 14.87 -9.03
C ASP A 463 39.61 14.15 -10.05
N GLU A 464 39.23 12.90 -9.78
CA GLU A 464 38.29 12.12 -10.61
C GLU A 464 36.92 12.79 -10.65
N TRP A 465 36.44 13.25 -9.50
CA TRP A 465 35.14 13.92 -9.36
C TRP A 465 35.15 15.31 -9.97
N ALA A 466 36.26 16.04 -9.87
CA ALA A 466 36.44 17.32 -10.56
C ALA A 466 36.46 17.14 -12.09
N SER A 467 37.02 16.03 -12.58
CA SER A 467 37.06 15.71 -14.01
C SER A 467 35.68 15.34 -14.57
N ALA A 468 34.82 14.69 -13.77
CA ALA A 468 33.45 14.35 -14.15
C ALA A 468 32.54 15.57 -14.39
N VAL A 469 32.89 16.75 -13.86
CA VAL A 469 32.19 18.00 -14.14
C VAL A 469 32.55 18.58 -15.52
N ARG A 470 33.72 18.23 -16.07
CA ARG A 470 34.19 18.73 -17.38
C ARG A 470 33.56 18.01 -18.57
N THR A 471 33.08 16.77 -18.40
CA THR A 471 32.55 15.94 -19.49
C THR A 471 31.15 16.32 -19.95
N THR A 472 30.50 17.31 -19.32
CA THR A 472 29.13 17.76 -19.61
C THR A 472 28.99 19.06 -20.38
N THR A 473 30.08 19.68 -20.85
CA THR A 473 29.98 20.71 -21.90
C THR A 473 29.92 20.05 -23.27
N PRO A 474 28.95 20.41 -24.15
CA PRO A 474 29.06 20.12 -25.57
C PRO A 474 30.35 20.70 -26.18
#